data_AF-A0A1A9VPW3-F1
#
_entry.id   AF-A0A1A9VPW3-F1
#
_cell.length_a   1.000
_cell.length_b   1.000
_cell.length_c   1.000
_cell.angle_alpha   90.00
_cell.angle_beta   90.00
_cell.angle_gamma   90.00
#
_symmetry.space_group_name_H-M   'P 1'
#
loop_
_entity.id
_entity.type
_entity.pdbx_description
1 polymer ?
#
loop_
_entity_poly.entity_id
_entity_poly.type
_entity_poly.pdbx_seq_one_letter_code
_entity_poly.pdbx_strand_id
1 'polypeptide(L)'
;MADSRERIRGPARDGREFLTSPRQVLRRLMLLSEGRQYREAAGVVGRLGPSVLRSVVAELPIDLLLEHLPHSAYLLESFYSRLITVNPSPKLDVPTESIVWQLVRLFSNPHDTNIKQRCSKLIQSLVQYEPNLRHTIRDTRKSFNNAVQGLGSHGLTTDASGQLISLHSALKTELQRHVDTYKMALHKLEELSMITVKPDPAQSSHQRLLAISYGDIQQRLIDNKTLLTILDKPALKQLTSLIENLSQRVENDKEVLKCVGQLKRVDLQANVEKRPAAGLLMNFARGCEIILNVMGNEIVSNSKTPIVTTIANGLNSPNGSNSSYSDGYHSDDSTNEDIGSMVTQYRSLYLENRSDTLESLDSMPQLKHVHNLKAKILFSIIVLSFRLCHGMRERKVLEVRRTLYCPLDSTNEITLALDRSVRNYLHETIETFPLGEIERTVFNQVLSTLHEYPCLDSCPSLTHYVSNCVRLAWKMVNQKVPYYLDTDFNLGFLRPEKHDRHLQSDRRSDLIKAFLWPALMQNNRCVFKAIVAT
;
A
#
# COMPACT_ATOMS: atom_id res chain seq x y z
N MET A 1 20.79 33.56 -70.30
CA MET A 1 19.39 33.11 -70.18
C MET A 1 19.24 31.80 -70.95
N ALA A 2 19.05 30.68 -70.24
CA ALA A 2 18.24 29.53 -70.64
C ALA A 2 18.36 28.48 -69.52
N ASP A 3 17.29 28.39 -68.76
CA ASP A 3 17.09 27.66 -67.51
C ASP A 3 16.79 26.18 -67.82
N SER A 4 17.71 25.26 -67.50
CA SER A 4 17.49 23.80 -67.63
C SER A 4 17.16 23.22 -66.25
N ARG A 5 15.95 23.50 -65.78
CA ARG A 5 15.36 22.86 -64.59
C ARG A 5 15.07 21.39 -64.88
N GLU A 6 15.90 20.51 -64.32
CA GLU A 6 15.58 19.10 -64.11
C GLU A 6 14.23 18.99 -63.36
N ARG A 7 13.22 18.52 -64.08
CA ARG A 7 11.92 18.20 -63.48
C ARG A 7 12.10 16.96 -62.63
N ILE A 8 12.13 17.18 -61.32
CA ILE A 8 11.87 16.18 -60.28
C ILE A 8 10.55 15.47 -60.65
N ARG A 9 10.64 14.23 -61.15
CA ARG A 9 9.47 13.35 -61.32
C ARG A 9 8.95 13.00 -59.93
N GLY A 10 7.73 13.45 -59.62
CA GLY A 10 6.98 12.97 -58.46
C GLY A 10 6.72 11.45 -58.55
N PRO A 11 6.42 10.77 -57.42
CA PRO A 11 6.27 9.33 -57.40
C PRO A 11 5.03 8.91 -58.22
N ALA A 12 5.17 7.78 -58.94
CA ALA A 12 4.10 7.23 -59.77
C ALA A 12 2.93 6.73 -58.93
N ARG A 13 1.72 6.96 -59.44
CA ARG A 13 0.43 6.75 -58.78
C ARG A 13 -0.12 5.32 -58.93
N ASP A 14 0.75 4.32 -59.02
CA ASP A 14 0.36 2.92 -59.26
C ASP A 14 0.95 1.96 -58.20
N GLY A 15 0.06 1.36 -57.42
CA GLY A 15 0.34 0.68 -56.16
C GLY A 15 0.92 -0.75 -56.22
N ARG A 16 1.91 -1.02 -57.08
CA ARG A 16 2.60 -2.34 -57.13
C ARG A 16 4.10 -2.23 -57.36
N GLU A 17 4.82 -1.54 -56.48
CA GLU A 17 6.27 -1.73 -56.37
C GLU A 17 6.53 -2.91 -55.43
N PHE A 18 6.88 -4.07 -55.99
CA PHE A 18 7.48 -5.15 -55.22
C PHE A 18 8.87 -4.68 -54.79
N LEU A 19 8.98 -4.17 -53.56
CA LEU A 19 10.27 -3.81 -52.98
C LEU A 19 11.09 -5.09 -52.75
N THR A 20 11.94 -5.43 -53.71
CA THR A 20 12.77 -6.65 -53.70
C THR A 20 14.12 -6.46 -53.00
N SER A 21 14.59 -5.21 -52.84
CA SER A 21 15.88 -4.90 -52.19
C SER A 21 15.72 -4.53 -50.70
N PRO A 22 16.34 -5.26 -49.76
CA PRO A 22 16.28 -4.95 -48.32
C PRO A 22 16.75 -3.54 -47.95
N ARG A 23 17.79 -3.03 -48.63
CA ARG A 23 18.33 -1.69 -48.39
C ARG A 23 17.36 -0.57 -48.77
N GLN A 24 16.62 -0.75 -49.87
CA GLN A 24 15.60 0.22 -50.29
C GLN A 24 14.40 0.21 -49.33
N VAL A 25 14.01 -0.98 -48.85
CA VAL A 25 12.98 -1.13 -47.82
C VAL A 25 13.39 -0.46 -46.52
N LEU A 26 14.60 -0.71 -46.03
CA LEU A 26 15.11 -0.13 -44.79
C LEU A 26 15.15 1.40 -44.87
N ARG A 27 15.70 1.96 -45.96
CA ARG A 27 15.74 3.42 -46.17
C ARG A 27 14.34 4.03 -46.19
N ARG A 28 13.38 3.37 -46.84
CA ARG A 28 11.98 3.82 -46.87
C ARG A 28 11.33 3.74 -45.48
N LEU A 29 11.58 2.68 -44.71
CA LEU A 29 11.06 2.53 -43.36
C LEU A 29 11.64 3.57 -42.40
N MET A 30 12.93 3.88 -42.52
CA MET A 30 13.59 4.93 -41.73
C MET A 30 13.00 6.30 -42.04
N LEU A 31 12.87 6.68 -43.33
CA LEU A 31 12.27 7.95 -43.74
C LEU A 31 10.82 8.10 -43.25
N LEU A 32 10.02 7.03 -43.34
CA LEU A 32 8.64 7.03 -42.84
C LEU A 32 8.59 7.13 -41.30
N SER A 33 9.54 6.51 -40.60
CA SER A 33 9.63 6.55 -39.14
C SER A 33 10.07 7.93 -38.64
N GLU A 34 11.04 8.56 -39.30
CA GLU A 34 11.46 9.96 -39.04
C GLU A 34 10.31 10.94 -39.27
N GLY A 35 9.51 10.72 -40.33
CA GLY A 35 8.29 11.48 -40.61
C GLY A 35 7.10 11.16 -39.70
N ARG A 36 7.26 10.27 -38.70
CA ARG A 36 6.19 9.77 -37.80
C ARG A 36 5.00 9.11 -38.52
N GLN A 37 5.19 8.67 -39.77
CA GLN A 37 4.19 8.00 -40.59
C GLN A 37 4.17 6.48 -40.32
N TYR A 38 3.99 6.09 -39.05
CA TYR A 38 4.10 4.69 -38.60
C TYR A 38 3.06 3.74 -39.22
N ARG A 39 1.89 4.25 -39.61
CA ARG A 39 0.86 3.45 -40.31
C ARG A 39 1.26 3.08 -41.73
N GLU A 40 1.87 4.01 -42.46
CA GLU A 40 2.35 3.75 -43.82
C GLU A 40 3.55 2.81 -43.79
N ALA A 41 4.45 3.00 -42.82
CA ALA A 41 5.56 2.08 -42.57
C ALA A 41 5.05 0.64 -42.29
N ALA A 42 4.00 0.48 -41.48
CA ALA A 42 3.41 -0.84 -41.20
C ALA A 42 2.85 -1.50 -42.48
N GLY A 43 2.24 -0.72 -43.37
CA GLY A 43 1.78 -1.21 -44.69
C GLY A 43 2.92 -1.66 -45.62
N VAL A 44 4.13 -1.14 -45.45
CA VAL A 44 5.33 -1.64 -46.13
C VAL A 44 5.76 -2.99 -45.54
N VAL A 45 5.80 -3.10 -44.20
CA VAL A 45 6.18 -4.33 -43.48
C VAL A 45 5.28 -5.51 -43.81
N GLY A 46 3.96 -5.29 -43.85
CA GLY A 46 2.98 -6.34 -44.17
C GLY A 46 3.16 -6.98 -45.55
N ARG A 47 3.86 -6.31 -46.48
CA ARG A 47 4.12 -6.79 -47.85
C ARG A 47 5.49 -7.43 -48.04
N LEU A 48 6.33 -7.46 -47.00
CA LEU A 48 7.70 -7.99 -47.12
C LEU A 48 7.71 -9.52 -47.19
N GLY A 49 8.55 -10.05 -48.08
CA GLY A 49 8.83 -11.49 -48.15
C GLY A 49 9.79 -11.97 -47.05
N PRO A 50 9.93 -13.29 -46.82
CA PRO A 50 10.69 -13.85 -45.70
C PRO A 50 12.18 -13.51 -45.69
N SER A 51 12.83 -13.48 -46.86
CA SER A 51 14.25 -13.14 -47.01
C SER A 51 14.53 -11.66 -46.72
N VAL A 52 13.69 -10.78 -47.26
CA VAL A 52 13.79 -9.32 -47.08
C VAL A 52 13.49 -8.94 -45.63
N LEU A 53 12.48 -9.55 -45.01
CA LEU A 53 12.13 -9.32 -43.60
C LEU A 53 13.30 -9.64 -42.66
N ARG A 54 14.00 -10.77 -42.87
CA ARG A 54 15.18 -11.14 -42.06
C ARG A 54 16.28 -10.06 -42.12
N SER A 55 16.61 -9.60 -43.33
CA SER A 55 17.64 -8.59 -43.53
C SER A 55 17.24 -7.23 -42.96
N VAL A 56 15.97 -6.86 -43.06
CA VAL A 56 15.46 -5.59 -42.52
C VAL A 56 15.42 -5.61 -40.99
N VAL A 57 15.03 -6.72 -40.36
CA VAL A 57 14.99 -6.84 -38.89
C VAL A 57 16.38 -6.73 -38.26
N ALA A 58 17.40 -7.30 -38.90
CA ALA A 58 18.78 -7.24 -38.39
C ALA A 58 19.38 -5.82 -38.40
N GLU A 59 18.92 -4.95 -39.31
CA GLU A 59 19.45 -3.59 -39.48
C GLU A 59 18.49 -2.49 -38.96
N LEU A 60 17.36 -2.85 -38.35
CA LEU A 60 16.36 -1.89 -37.89
C LEU A 60 16.79 -1.22 -36.57
N PRO A 61 16.82 0.13 -36.48
CA PRO A 61 17.10 0.83 -35.24
C PRO A 61 15.88 0.76 -34.29
N ILE A 62 15.76 -0.33 -33.55
CA ILE A 62 14.63 -0.58 -32.63
C ILE A 62 14.59 0.47 -31.51
N ASP A 63 15.74 0.95 -31.03
CA ASP A 63 15.83 1.97 -29.97
C ASP A 63 15.10 3.27 -30.35
N LEU A 64 15.20 3.69 -31.61
CA LEU A 64 14.48 4.86 -32.13
C LEU A 64 12.97 4.63 -32.09
N LEU A 65 12.51 3.42 -32.41
CA LEU A 65 11.09 3.06 -32.35
C LEU A 65 10.58 3.00 -30.90
N LEU A 66 11.43 2.57 -29.95
CA LEU A 66 11.10 2.53 -28.52
C LEU A 66 10.92 3.91 -27.90
N GLU A 67 11.73 4.89 -28.33
CA GLU A 67 11.62 6.28 -27.87
C GLU A 67 10.30 6.94 -28.31
N HIS A 68 9.75 6.53 -29.46
CA HIS A 68 8.53 7.08 -30.03
C HIS A 68 7.24 6.32 -29.63
N LEU A 69 7.32 5.34 -28.74
CA LEU A 69 6.12 4.71 -28.17
C LEU A 69 5.29 5.76 -27.39
N PRO A 70 3.94 5.74 -27.48
CA PRO A 70 3.08 4.68 -28.03
C PRO A 70 2.79 4.79 -29.55
N HIS A 71 3.30 5.80 -30.26
CA HIS A 71 2.92 6.07 -31.67
C HIS A 71 3.49 5.04 -32.65
N SER A 72 4.67 4.49 -32.35
CA SER A 72 5.33 3.42 -33.11
C SER A 72 4.73 2.03 -32.86
N ALA A 73 3.78 1.88 -31.92
CA ALA A 73 3.26 0.58 -31.51
C ALA A 73 2.63 -0.21 -32.67
N TYR A 74 1.94 0.47 -33.58
CA TYR A 74 1.32 -0.16 -34.76
C TYR A 74 2.35 -0.70 -35.77
N LEU A 75 3.48 -0.01 -35.91
CA LEU A 75 4.58 -0.49 -36.75
C LEU A 75 5.21 -1.75 -36.15
N LEU A 76 5.51 -1.72 -34.85
CA LEU A 76 6.04 -2.88 -34.12
C LEU A 76 5.05 -4.06 -34.14
N GLU A 77 3.76 -3.82 -33.97
CA GLU A 77 2.70 -4.84 -34.08
C GLU A 77 2.75 -5.53 -35.45
N SER A 78 2.81 -4.75 -36.53
CA SER A 78 2.87 -5.28 -37.90
C SER A 78 4.15 -6.10 -38.13
N PHE A 79 5.28 -5.68 -37.56
CA PHE A 79 6.53 -6.45 -37.58
C PHE A 79 6.40 -7.80 -36.89
N TYR A 80 5.93 -7.84 -35.64
CA TYR A 80 5.79 -9.10 -34.90
C TYR A 80 4.73 -10.01 -35.51
N SER A 81 3.59 -9.45 -35.94
CA SER A 81 2.55 -10.20 -36.67
C SER A 81 3.12 -10.85 -37.93
N ARG A 82 3.95 -10.13 -38.68
CA ARG A 82 4.59 -10.67 -39.89
C ARG A 82 5.64 -11.73 -39.56
N LEU A 83 6.44 -11.53 -38.51
CA LEU A 83 7.41 -12.52 -38.04
C LEU A 83 6.74 -13.83 -37.61
N ILE A 84 5.62 -13.75 -36.90
CA ILE A 84 4.81 -14.92 -36.51
C ILE A 84 4.24 -15.63 -37.75
N THR A 85 3.68 -14.86 -38.69
CA THR A 85 3.06 -15.41 -39.91
C THR A 85 4.07 -16.09 -40.83
N VAL A 86 5.24 -15.47 -41.00
CA VAL A 86 6.30 -15.95 -41.89
C VAL A 86 7.13 -17.06 -41.25
N ASN A 87 7.20 -17.08 -39.91
CA ASN A 87 7.94 -18.03 -39.09
C ASN A 87 9.33 -18.39 -39.65
N PRO A 88 10.26 -17.41 -39.72
CA PRO A 88 11.58 -17.64 -40.30
C PRO A 88 12.37 -18.67 -39.47
N SER A 89 12.97 -19.65 -40.15
CA SER A 89 13.93 -20.59 -39.57
C SER A 89 15.37 -20.20 -39.95
N PRO A 90 16.31 -20.06 -38.99
CA PRO A 90 16.13 -20.09 -37.53
C PRO A 90 15.40 -18.85 -36.99
N LYS A 91 14.84 -18.97 -35.78
CA LYS A 91 14.17 -17.86 -35.09
C LYS A 91 15.14 -16.69 -34.94
N LEU A 92 14.74 -15.52 -35.41
CA LEU A 92 15.52 -14.29 -35.26
C LEU A 92 15.57 -13.89 -33.79
N ASP A 93 16.73 -13.47 -33.32
CA ASP A 93 16.86 -12.85 -32.00
C ASP A 93 16.46 -11.37 -32.13
N VAL A 94 15.34 -11.00 -31.51
CA VAL A 94 14.76 -9.66 -31.57
C VAL A 94 14.61 -9.19 -30.12
N PRO A 95 14.94 -7.93 -29.76
CA PRO A 95 14.91 -7.42 -28.38
C PRO A 95 13.48 -7.20 -27.85
N THR A 96 12.73 -8.30 -27.73
CA THR A 96 11.38 -8.40 -27.18
C THR A 96 11.32 -7.91 -25.73
N GLU A 97 12.32 -8.27 -24.92
CA GLU A 97 12.42 -7.87 -23.52
C GLU A 97 12.53 -6.34 -23.37
N SER A 98 13.37 -5.68 -24.17
CA SER A 98 13.50 -4.21 -24.15
C SER A 98 12.20 -3.51 -24.51
N ILE A 99 11.44 -4.04 -25.49
CA ILE A 99 10.15 -3.49 -25.90
C ILE A 99 9.12 -3.65 -24.78
N VAL A 100 9.04 -4.83 -24.17
CA VAL A 100 8.14 -5.09 -23.04
C VAL A 100 8.44 -4.16 -21.88
N TRP A 101 9.70 -3.95 -21.52
CA TRP A 101 10.07 -3.09 -20.39
C TRP A 101 9.81 -1.61 -20.67
N GLN A 102 9.98 -1.16 -21.91
CA GLN A 102 9.56 0.19 -22.31
C GLN A 102 8.03 0.35 -22.26
N LEU A 103 7.26 -0.70 -22.59
CA LEU A 103 5.81 -0.71 -22.39
C LEU A 103 5.45 -0.67 -20.90
N VAL A 104 6.12 -1.45 -20.05
CA VAL A 104 5.92 -1.41 -18.58
C VAL A 104 6.14 0.02 -18.08
N ARG A 105 7.23 0.68 -18.51
CA ARG A 105 7.53 2.08 -18.16
C ARG A 105 6.39 3.02 -18.55
N LEU A 106 5.85 2.89 -19.77
CA LEU A 106 4.73 3.70 -20.24
C LEU A 106 3.47 3.50 -19.40
N PHE A 107 3.15 2.25 -19.04
CA PHE A 107 2.00 1.93 -18.18
C PHE A 107 2.19 2.28 -16.70
N SER A 108 3.43 2.50 -16.29
CA SER A 108 3.76 2.92 -14.92
C SER A 108 3.34 4.36 -14.63
N ASN A 109 3.04 5.15 -15.68
CA ASN A 109 2.66 6.56 -15.57
C ASN A 109 1.14 6.76 -15.84
N PRO A 110 0.34 7.24 -14.88
CA PRO A 110 -1.12 7.22 -14.97
C PRO A 110 -1.76 8.32 -15.84
N HIS A 111 -0.98 9.06 -16.63
CA HIS A 111 -1.45 10.29 -17.27
C HIS A 111 -2.22 10.12 -18.59
N ASP A 112 -2.23 8.93 -19.22
CA ASP A 112 -2.94 8.73 -20.49
C ASP A 112 -3.68 7.37 -20.54
N THR A 113 -5.01 7.45 -20.52
CA THR A 113 -5.92 6.30 -20.47
C THR A 113 -5.98 5.53 -21.80
N ASN A 114 -5.55 6.13 -22.91
CA ASN A 114 -5.65 5.52 -24.24
C ASN A 114 -4.42 4.68 -24.63
N ILE A 115 -3.33 4.71 -23.85
CA ILE A 115 -2.11 3.93 -24.12
C ILE A 115 -2.41 2.43 -24.15
N LYS A 116 -3.30 1.95 -23.26
CA LYS A 116 -3.66 0.53 -23.16
C LYS A 116 -4.29 0.02 -24.46
N GLN A 117 -5.20 0.79 -25.05
CA GLN A 117 -5.86 0.41 -26.30
C GLN A 117 -4.87 0.38 -27.47
N ARG A 118 -3.97 1.37 -27.57
CA ARG A 118 -2.98 1.48 -28.66
C ARG A 118 -1.91 0.40 -28.62
N CYS A 119 -1.51 -0.06 -27.43
CA CYS A 119 -0.45 -1.05 -27.28
C CYS A 119 -0.96 -2.50 -27.12
N SER A 120 -2.28 -2.71 -26.98
CA SER A 120 -2.85 -4.04 -26.67
C SER A 120 -2.47 -5.11 -27.70
N LYS A 121 -2.57 -4.79 -28.99
CA LYS A 121 -2.27 -5.74 -30.08
C LYS A 121 -0.78 -6.04 -30.20
N LEU A 122 0.07 -5.05 -29.92
CA LEU A 122 1.51 -5.24 -29.83
C LEU A 122 1.86 -6.21 -28.70
N ILE A 123 1.26 -6.04 -27.52
CA ILE A 123 1.46 -6.92 -26.36
C ILE A 123 1.08 -8.37 -26.67
N GLN A 124 -0.05 -8.58 -27.36
CA GLN A 124 -0.49 -9.90 -27.82
C GLN A 124 0.51 -10.53 -28.80
N SER A 125 0.95 -9.76 -29.80
CA SER A 125 1.96 -10.21 -30.78
C SER A 125 3.28 -10.59 -30.10
N LEU A 126 3.70 -9.86 -29.06
CA LEU A 126 4.93 -10.16 -28.31
C LEU A 126 4.83 -11.48 -27.54
N VAL A 127 3.72 -11.76 -26.86
CA VAL A 127 3.53 -13.04 -26.14
C VAL A 127 3.44 -14.23 -27.08
N GLN A 128 2.76 -14.05 -28.22
CA GLN A 128 2.65 -15.10 -29.21
C GLN A 128 4.03 -15.43 -29.82
N TYR A 129 4.88 -14.42 -30.01
CA TYR A 129 6.25 -14.61 -30.50
C TYR A 129 7.20 -15.19 -29.44
N GLU A 130 7.04 -14.80 -28.17
CA GLU A 130 7.86 -15.29 -27.07
C GLU A 130 7.04 -15.52 -25.77
N PRO A 131 6.61 -16.77 -25.52
CA PRO A 131 5.71 -17.06 -24.40
C PRO A 131 6.38 -16.92 -23.02
N ASN A 132 7.71 -17.02 -22.95
CA ASN A 132 8.47 -16.92 -21.70
C ASN A 132 8.38 -15.52 -21.07
N LEU A 133 8.16 -14.48 -21.87
CA LEU A 133 8.03 -13.09 -21.40
C LEU A 133 6.95 -12.96 -20.32
N ARG A 134 5.85 -13.70 -20.44
CA ARG A 134 4.77 -13.68 -19.45
C ARG A 134 5.24 -14.17 -18.07
N HIS A 135 6.13 -15.15 -18.04
CA HIS A 135 6.69 -15.67 -16.79
C HIS A 135 7.66 -14.64 -16.18
N THR A 136 8.58 -14.12 -16.99
CA THR A 136 9.55 -13.09 -16.59
C THR A 136 8.87 -11.85 -15.98
N ILE A 137 7.80 -11.34 -16.60
CA ILE A 137 7.06 -10.18 -16.08
C ILE A 137 6.32 -10.52 -14.78
N ARG A 138 5.76 -11.73 -14.67
CA ARG A 138 5.07 -12.19 -13.45
C ARG A 138 6.05 -12.30 -12.28
N ASP A 139 7.20 -12.90 -12.50
CA ASP A 139 8.23 -13.10 -11.48
C ASP A 139 8.82 -11.76 -11.05
N THR A 140 9.07 -10.85 -11.99
CA THR A 140 9.58 -9.52 -11.68
C THR A 140 8.55 -8.68 -10.92
N ARG A 141 7.26 -8.74 -11.30
CA ARG A 141 6.16 -8.12 -10.53
C ARG A 141 6.12 -8.65 -9.10
N LYS A 142 6.27 -9.97 -8.92
CA LYS A 142 6.32 -10.60 -7.60
C LYS A 142 7.52 -10.10 -6.80
N SER A 143 8.69 -10.00 -7.42
CA SER A 143 9.90 -9.44 -6.81
C SER A 143 9.70 -8.00 -6.32
N PHE A 144 9.07 -7.15 -7.14
CA PHE A 144 8.77 -5.76 -6.74
C PHE A 144 7.79 -5.70 -5.56
N ASN A 145 6.73 -6.52 -5.57
CA ASN A 145 5.77 -6.57 -4.47
C ASN A 145 6.42 -7.07 -3.17
N ASN A 146 7.25 -8.11 -3.25
CA ASN A 146 7.98 -8.64 -2.10
C ASN A 146 8.95 -7.60 -1.51
N ALA A 147 9.69 -6.88 -2.37
CA ALA A 147 10.60 -5.81 -1.93
C ALA A 147 9.84 -4.67 -1.23
N VAL A 148 8.68 -4.27 -1.75
CA VAL A 148 7.81 -3.25 -1.13
C VAL A 148 7.23 -3.73 0.20
N GLN A 149 6.80 -4.99 0.28
CA GLN A 149 6.31 -5.59 1.52
C GLN A 149 7.40 -5.61 2.60
N GLY A 150 8.63 -5.97 2.23
CA GLY A 150 9.79 -5.97 3.12
C GLY A 150 10.18 -4.57 3.64
N LEU A 151 9.84 -3.49 2.94
CA LEU A 151 9.98 -2.12 3.47
C LEU A 151 8.93 -1.80 4.53
N GLY A 152 7.71 -2.34 4.40
CA GLY A 152 6.59 -2.06 5.29
C GLY A 152 6.64 -2.76 6.65
N SER A 153 7.32 -3.90 6.76
CA SER A 153 7.32 -4.73 7.98
C SER A 153 8.35 -4.36 9.05
N HIS A 154 9.36 -3.52 8.74
CA HIS A 154 10.52 -3.32 9.64
C HIS A 154 10.82 -1.86 10.02
N GLY A 155 9.84 -0.96 9.87
CA GLY A 155 9.99 0.45 10.26
C GLY A 155 10.15 0.65 11.78
N LEU A 156 9.52 -0.23 12.58
CA LEU A 156 9.46 -0.13 14.03
C LEU A 156 9.60 -1.53 14.65
N THR A 157 10.23 -1.61 15.82
CA THR A 157 10.32 -2.81 16.66
C THR A 157 9.70 -2.50 18.01
N THR A 158 9.20 -3.53 18.71
CA THR A 158 8.73 -3.37 20.08
C THR A 158 9.91 -3.25 21.05
N ASP A 159 9.81 -2.32 21.99
CA ASP A 159 10.69 -2.29 23.15
C ASP A 159 10.24 -3.29 24.22
N ALA A 160 11.00 -3.39 25.32
CA ALA A 160 10.68 -4.26 26.46
C ALA A 160 9.32 -3.95 27.12
N SER A 161 8.72 -2.79 26.85
CA SER A 161 7.39 -2.38 27.31
C SER A 161 6.28 -2.55 26.24
N GLY A 162 6.61 -3.10 25.07
CA GLY A 162 5.67 -3.31 23.97
C GLY A 162 5.35 -2.04 23.16
N GLN A 163 6.07 -0.93 23.37
CA GLN A 163 5.93 0.27 22.55
C GLN A 163 6.74 0.15 21.26
N LEU A 164 6.20 0.64 20.15
CA LEU A 164 6.86 0.64 18.85
C LEU A 164 7.88 1.78 18.77
N ILE A 165 9.17 1.42 18.70
CA ILE A 165 10.29 2.35 18.57
C ILE A 165 11.16 1.99 17.35
N SER A 166 12.04 2.90 16.94
CA SER A 166 12.98 2.59 15.87
C SER A 166 13.96 1.49 16.28
N LEU A 167 14.31 0.58 15.36
CA LEU A 167 15.24 -0.51 15.61
C LEU A 167 16.59 -0.04 16.16
N HIS A 168 17.12 1.08 15.63
CA HIS A 168 18.37 1.67 16.11
C HIS A 168 18.27 2.18 17.55
N SER A 169 17.14 2.79 17.93
CA SER A 169 16.91 3.22 19.31
C SER A 169 16.77 2.02 20.26
N ALA A 170 16.09 0.97 19.81
CA ALA A 170 15.95 -0.28 20.56
C ALA A 170 17.31 -0.94 20.80
N LEU A 171 18.11 -1.13 19.74
CA LEU A 171 19.47 -1.69 19.81
C LEU A 171 20.37 -0.88 20.74
N LYS A 172 20.36 0.45 20.61
CA LYS A 172 21.17 1.32 21.48
C LYS A 172 20.79 1.16 22.95
N THR A 173 19.49 1.19 23.23
CA THR A 173 18.98 1.07 24.61
C THR A 173 19.34 -0.29 25.20
N GLU A 174 19.19 -1.35 24.40
CA GLU A 174 19.45 -2.71 24.87
C GLU A 174 20.95 -2.98 25.07
N LEU A 175 21.81 -2.52 24.17
CA LEU A 175 23.27 -2.60 24.34
C LEU A 175 23.72 -1.83 25.58
N GLN A 176 23.13 -0.66 25.86
CA GLN A 176 23.45 0.10 27.08
C GLN A 176 23.05 -0.69 28.34
N ARG A 177 21.88 -1.33 28.35
CA ARG A 177 21.44 -2.19 29.47
C ARG A 177 22.37 -3.39 29.68
N HIS A 178 22.84 -4.03 28.60
CA HIS A 178 23.83 -5.09 28.67
C HIS A 178 25.13 -4.59 29.32
N VAL A 179 25.65 -3.44 28.87
CA VAL A 179 26.87 -2.83 29.43
C VAL A 179 26.71 -2.57 30.92
N ASP A 180 25.61 -1.95 31.34
CA ASP A 180 25.38 -1.62 32.75
C ASP A 180 25.22 -2.89 33.62
N THR A 181 24.54 -3.91 33.10
CA THR A 181 24.35 -5.19 33.79
C THR A 181 25.67 -5.95 33.92
N TYR A 182 26.50 -5.98 32.87
CA TYR A 182 27.82 -6.60 32.94
C TYR A 182 28.77 -5.85 33.86
N LYS A 183 28.74 -4.51 33.88
CA LYS A 183 29.51 -3.73 34.87
C LYS A 183 29.10 -4.07 36.31
N MET A 184 27.80 -4.21 36.57
CA MET A 184 27.31 -4.57 37.90
C MET A 184 27.69 -6.01 38.28
N ALA A 185 27.63 -6.95 37.34
CA ALA A 185 28.08 -8.33 37.56
C ALA A 185 29.59 -8.40 37.82
N LEU A 186 30.39 -7.64 37.07
CA LEU A 186 31.84 -7.53 37.27
C LEU A 186 32.18 -6.97 38.64
N HIS A 187 31.54 -5.88 39.07
CA HIS A 187 31.72 -5.33 40.41
C HIS A 187 31.37 -6.35 41.50
N LYS A 188 30.29 -7.11 41.31
CA LYS A 188 29.91 -8.16 42.28
C LYS A 188 30.93 -9.31 42.30
N LEU A 189 31.47 -9.69 41.15
CA LEU A 189 32.55 -10.68 41.07
C LEU A 189 33.84 -10.16 41.73
N GLU A 190 34.17 -8.88 41.60
CA GLU A 190 35.31 -8.25 42.29
C GLU A 190 35.13 -8.30 43.81
N GLU A 191 33.96 -7.95 44.34
CA GLU A 191 33.63 -8.09 45.77
C GLU A 191 33.80 -9.54 46.26
N LEU A 192 33.30 -10.51 45.50
CA LEU A 192 33.40 -11.93 45.85
C LEU A 192 34.85 -12.46 45.73
N SER A 193 35.63 -11.90 44.81
CA SER A 193 37.05 -12.22 44.63
C SER A 193 37.90 -11.74 45.81
N MET A 194 37.56 -10.59 46.40
CA MET A 194 38.26 -10.05 47.58
C MET A 194 38.09 -10.94 48.82
N ILE A 195 36.96 -11.66 48.91
CA ILE A 195 36.67 -12.62 49.99
C ILE A 195 37.44 -13.94 49.79
N THR A 196 37.90 -14.25 48.57
CA THR A 196 38.53 -15.53 48.22
C THR A 196 40.05 -15.51 48.11
N VAL A 197 40.72 -14.42 48.52
CA VAL A 197 42.19 -14.35 48.52
C VAL A 197 42.80 -15.18 49.66
N LYS A 198 42.95 -16.50 49.42
CA LYS A 198 44.08 -17.35 49.88
C LYS A 198 44.20 -18.62 48.99
N PRO A 199 45.44 -19.08 48.73
CA PRO A 199 45.85 -19.63 47.43
C PRO A 199 45.64 -21.15 47.24
N ASP A 200 45.75 -21.52 45.96
CA ASP A 200 45.88 -22.83 45.33
C ASP A 200 44.67 -23.80 45.39
N PRO A 201 43.86 -23.90 44.31
CA PRO A 201 42.69 -24.78 44.24
C PRO A 201 43.05 -26.28 44.19
N ALA A 202 44.31 -26.65 43.91
CA ALA A 202 44.70 -28.04 43.69
C ALA A 202 45.12 -28.80 44.97
N GLN A 203 45.68 -28.13 45.99
CA GLN A 203 46.24 -28.82 47.16
C GLN A 203 45.27 -28.97 48.35
N SER A 204 44.14 -28.26 48.35
CA SER A 204 43.23 -28.21 49.51
C SER A 204 41.83 -28.73 49.23
N SER A 205 41.55 -29.33 48.07
CA SER A 205 40.16 -29.56 47.63
C SER A 205 39.38 -30.49 48.55
N HIS A 206 39.94 -31.64 48.96
CA HIS A 206 39.24 -32.62 49.80
C HIS A 206 39.12 -32.17 51.26
N GLN A 207 40.18 -31.64 51.86
CA GLN A 207 40.16 -31.11 53.22
C GLN A 207 39.26 -29.88 53.35
N ARG A 208 39.22 -29.01 52.34
CA ARG A 208 38.30 -27.87 52.29
C ARG A 208 36.85 -28.33 52.13
N LEU A 209 36.59 -29.38 51.35
CA LEU A 209 35.25 -29.97 51.20
C LEU A 209 34.72 -30.53 52.53
N LEU A 210 35.59 -31.14 53.32
CA LEU A 210 35.27 -31.66 54.65
C LEU A 210 35.15 -30.56 55.73
N ALA A 211 35.73 -29.38 55.49
CA ALA A 211 35.69 -28.23 56.40
C ALA A 211 34.61 -27.18 56.06
N ILE A 212 33.88 -27.35 54.94
CA ILE A 212 32.77 -26.47 54.57
C ILE A 212 31.64 -26.65 55.59
N SER A 213 31.30 -25.58 56.27
CA SER A 213 30.16 -25.55 57.20
C SER A 213 28.85 -25.30 56.46
N TYR A 214 27.73 -25.59 57.12
CA TYR A 214 26.40 -25.23 56.61
C TYR A 214 26.28 -23.73 56.32
N GLY A 215 26.88 -22.87 57.15
CA GLY A 215 26.90 -21.41 56.94
C GLY A 215 27.64 -21.01 55.67
N ASP A 216 28.76 -21.67 55.35
CA ASP A 216 29.52 -21.40 54.12
C ASP A 216 28.72 -21.78 52.85
N ILE A 217 27.97 -22.89 52.92
CA ILE A 217 27.08 -23.32 51.83
C ILE A 217 25.95 -22.31 51.64
N GLN A 218 25.33 -21.83 52.74
CA GLN A 218 24.29 -20.81 52.65
C GLN A 218 24.82 -19.51 52.03
N GLN A 219 26.00 -19.03 52.45
CA GLN A 219 26.58 -17.82 51.89
C GLN A 219 26.91 -17.99 50.40
N ARG A 220 27.53 -19.10 50.01
CA ARG A 220 27.80 -19.42 48.59
C ARG A 220 26.53 -19.48 47.76
N LEU A 221 25.46 -20.05 48.31
CA LEU A 221 24.16 -20.08 47.64
C LEU A 221 23.61 -18.67 47.42
N ILE A 222 23.68 -17.81 48.44
CA ILE A 222 23.23 -16.41 48.36
C ILE A 222 24.04 -15.67 47.30
N ASP A 223 25.36 -15.79 47.30
CA ASP A 223 26.25 -15.09 46.36
C ASP A 223 26.02 -15.55 44.92
N ASN A 224 25.96 -16.87 44.69
CA ASN A 224 25.68 -17.44 43.37
C ASN A 224 24.27 -17.08 42.88
N LYS A 225 23.27 -17.10 43.78
CA LYS A 225 21.90 -16.72 43.43
C LYS A 225 21.80 -15.25 43.09
N THR A 226 22.55 -14.39 43.78
CA THR A 226 22.63 -12.96 43.49
C THR A 226 23.23 -12.71 42.11
N LEU A 227 24.37 -13.34 41.78
CA LEU A 227 24.98 -13.26 40.45
C LEU A 227 24.05 -13.79 39.35
N LEU A 228 23.40 -14.93 39.58
CA LEU A 228 22.46 -15.51 38.63
C LEU A 228 21.28 -14.56 38.37
N THR A 229 20.78 -13.90 39.41
CA THR A 229 19.66 -12.94 39.28
C THR A 229 20.06 -11.69 38.49
N ILE A 230 21.32 -11.26 38.60
CA ILE A 230 21.86 -10.15 37.80
C ILE A 230 21.96 -10.54 36.31
N LEU A 231 22.41 -11.77 36.04
CA LEU A 231 22.73 -12.26 34.69
C LEU A 231 21.56 -12.94 33.94
N ASP A 232 20.47 -13.30 34.62
CA ASP A 232 19.29 -13.93 34.00
C ASP A 232 18.17 -12.93 33.67
N LYS A 233 18.52 -11.65 33.49
CA LYS A 233 17.53 -10.60 33.17
C LYS A 233 16.96 -10.78 31.76
N PRO A 234 15.64 -10.57 31.56
CA PRO A 234 14.99 -10.64 30.24
C PRO A 234 15.62 -9.71 29.19
N ALA A 235 16.12 -8.55 29.62
CA ALA A 235 16.89 -7.60 28.80
C ALA A 235 18.03 -8.31 28.03
N LEU A 236 18.76 -9.21 28.71
CA LEU A 236 19.88 -9.93 28.13
C LEU A 236 19.49 -10.93 27.02
N LYS A 237 18.19 -11.22 26.87
CA LYS A 237 17.64 -12.17 25.89
C LYS A 237 17.02 -11.47 24.67
N GLN A 238 16.75 -10.16 24.75
CA GLN A 238 16.10 -9.40 23.67
C GLN A 238 17.07 -9.06 22.52
N LEU A 239 18.38 -8.94 22.81
CA LEU A 239 19.39 -8.55 21.84
C LEU A 239 19.43 -9.46 20.61
N THR A 240 19.30 -10.79 20.78
CA THR A 240 19.30 -11.76 19.67
C THR A 240 18.18 -11.47 18.67
N SER A 241 16.97 -11.23 19.15
CA SER A 241 15.82 -10.89 18.29
C SER A 241 16.02 -9.56 17.57
N LEU A 242 16.61 -8.56 18.23
CA LEU A 242 16.92 -7.28 17.59
C LEU A 242 17.99 -7.41 16.49
N ILE A 243 18.96 -8.30 16.67
CA ILE A 243 19.98 -8.62 15.66
C ILE A 243 19.35 -9.35 14.46
N GLU A 244 18.48 -10.32 14.69
CA GLU A 244 17.73 -10.99 13.62
C GLU A 244 16.89 -10.00 12.81
N ASN A 245 16.19 -9.09 13.49
CA ASN A 245 15.43 -8.02 12.83
C ASN A 245 16.33 -7.08 12.00
N LEU A 246 17.52 -6.75 12.50
CA LEU A 246 18.50 -5.96 11.74
C LEU A 246 19.00 -6.70 10.50
N SER A 247 19.31 -7.99 10.65
CA SER A 247 19.75 -8.85 9.54
C SER A 247 18.68 -8.92 8.45
N GLN A 248 17.41 -9.16 8.84
CA GLN A 248 16.31 -9.20 7.88
C GLN A 248 16.11 -7.86 7.16
N ARG A 249 16.26 -6.75 7.88
CA ARG A 249 16.16 -5.41 7.28
C ARG A 249 17.26 -5.16 6.25
N VAL A 250 18.49 -5.60 6.52
CA VAL A 250 19.60 -5.51 5.56
C VAL A 250 19.29 -6.31 4.29
N GLU A 251 18.76 -7.52 4.40
CA GLU A 251 18.39 -8.32 3.23
C GLU A 251 17.24 -7.68 2.44
N ASN A 252 16.24 -7.12 3.12
CA ASN A 252 15.15 -6.41 2.46
C ASN A 252 15.66 -5.17 1.71
N ASP A 253 16.55 -4.38 2.32
CA ASP A 253 17.14 -3.20 1.70
C ASP A 253 17.99 -3.59 0.47
N LYS A 254 18.73 -4.71 0.52
CA LYS A 254 19.45 -5.26 -0.64
C LYS A 254 18.50 -5.63 -1.78
N GLU A 255 17.39 -6.29 -1.49
CA GLU A 255 16.40 -6.66 -2.53
C GLU A 255 15.72 -5.43 -3.14
N VAL A 256 15.45 -4.39 -2.34
CA VAL A 256 14.96 -3.09 -2.86
C VAL A 256 16.00 -2.46 -3.79
N LEU A 257 17.27 -2.40 -3.38
CA LEU A 257 18.34 -1.84 -4.21
C LEU A 257 18.53 -2.61 -5.51
N LYS A 258 18.41 -3.94 -5.46
CA LYS A 258 18.45 -4.81 -6.65
C LYS A 258 17.29 -4.49 -7.60
N CYS A 259 16.05 -4.43 -7.10
CA CYS A 259 14.88 -4.10 -7.90
C CYS A 259 14.96 -2.69 -8.50
N VAL A 260 15.36 -1.70 -7.70
CA VAL A 260 15.56 -0.32 -8.15
C VAL A 260 16.71 -0.23 -9.17
N GLY A 261 17.79 -1.00 -8.98
CA GLY A 261 18.90 -1.11 -9.92
C GLY A 261 18.48 -1.70 -11.27
N GLN A 262 17.57 -2.69 -11.26
CA GLN A 262 16.95 -3.20 -12.50
C GLN A 262 16.14 -2.10 -13.20
N LEU A 263 15.33 -1.33 -12.46
CA LEU A 263 14.56 -0.22 -13.02
C LEU A 263 15.43 0.88 -13.61
N LYS A 264 16.56 1.22 -12.98
CA LYS A 264 17.50 2.23 -13.49
C LYS A 264 18.07 1.87 -14.87
N ARG A 265 18.19 0.57 -15.18
CA ARG A 265 18.64 0.10 -16.51
C ARG A 265 17.56 0.26 -17.57
N VAL A 266 16.29 0.15 -17.19
CA VAL A 266 15.13 0.29 -18.08
C VAL A 266 14.74 1.75 -18.28
N ASP A 267 14.86 2.57 -17.24
CA ASP A 267 14.50 3.99 -17.25
C ASP A 267 15.61 4.84 -16.64
N LEU A 268 16.52 5.31 -17.50
CA LEU A 268 17.59 6.23 -17.14
C LEU A 268 17.07 7.58 -16.61
N GLN A 269 15.82 7.95 -16.91
CA GLN A 269 15.17 9.19 -16.46
C GLN A 269 14.28 9.02 -15.23
N ALA A 270 14.23 7.81 -14.63
CA ALA A 270 13.36 7.50 -13.49
C ALA A 270 13.62 8.36 -12.23
N ASN A 271 14.68 9.18 -12.21
CA ASN A 271 15.03 10.10 -11.12
C ASN A 271 14.99 9.39 -9.75
N VAL A 272 15.63 8.23 -9.72
CA VAL A 272 15.64 7.26 -8.62
C VAL A 272 16.06 7.88 -7.28
N GLU A 273 16.88 8.92 -7.32
CA GLU A 273 17.39 9.62 -6.13
C GLU A 273 16.37 10.57 -5.49
N LYS A 274 15.40 11.09 -6.26
CA LYS A 274 14.41 12.06 -5.78
C LYS A 274 13.04 11.45 -5.47
N ARG A 275 12.78 10.23 -5.96
CA ARG A 275 11.48 9.54 -5.79
C ARG A 275 11.54 8.47 -4.71
N PRO A 276 10.48 8.32 -3.89
CA PRO A 276 10.41 7.22 -2.93
C PRO A 276 10.50 5.86 -3.63
N ALA A 277 11.44 5.01 -3.20
CA ALA A 277 11.69 3.70 -3.81
C ALA A 277 10.44 2.81 -3.84
N ALA A 278 9.66 2.79 -2.74
CA ALA A 278 8.40 2.03 -2.69
C ALA A 278 7.39 2.51 -3.74
N GLY A 279 7.22 3.82 -3.91
CA GLY A 279 6.33 4.39 -4.91
C GLY A 279 6.77 4.07 -6.34
N LEU A 280 8.08 4.10 -6.60
CA LEU A 280 8.67 3.71 -7.88
C LEU A 280 8.38 2.24 -8.19
N LEU A 281 8.69 1.33 -7.26
CA LEU A 281 8.45 -0.11 -7.42
C LEU A 281 6.97 -0.44 -7.61
N MET A 282 6.08 0.21 -6.84
CA MET A 282 4.62 0.04 -6.99
C MET A 282 4.10 0.49 -8.35
N ASN A 283 4.62 1.60 -8.90
CA ASN A 283 4.23 2.08 -10.22
C ASN A 283 4.65 1.10 -11.33
N PHE A 284 5.88 0.57 -11.27
CA PHE A 284 6.36 -0.44 -12.20
C PHE A 284 5.64 -1.79 -12.03
N ALA A 285 5.34 -2.20 -10.80
CA ALA A 285 4.51 -3.39 -10.53
C ALA A 285 3.10 -3.25 -11.13
N ARG A 286 2.50 -2.06 -11.09
CA ARG A 286 1.24 -1.74 -11.77
C ARG A 286 1.38 -1.81 -13.29
N GLY A 287 2.48 -1.30 -13.85
CA GLY A 287 2.77 -1.43 -15.28
C GLY A 287 2.84 -2.90 -15.73
N CYS A 288 3.53 -3.74 -14.96
CA CYS A 288 3.58 -5.19 -15.17
C CYS A 288 2.18 -5.83 -15.08
N GLU A 289 1.36 -5.42 -14.12
CA GLU A 289 -0.02 -5.91 -13.96
C GLU A 289 -0.90 -5.57 -15.17
N ILE A 290 -0.83 -4.34 -15.68
CA ILE A 290 -1.59 -3.93 -16.87
C ILE A 290 -1.22 -4.80 -18.07
N ILE A 291 0.08 -5.03 -18.28
CA ILE A 291 0.57 -5.90 -19.36
C ILE A 291 0.09 -7.35 -19.16
N LEU A 292 0.25 -7.92 -17.97
CA LEU A 292 -0.19 -9.29 -17.67
C LEU A 292 -1.70 -9.47 -17.88
N ASN A 293 -2.51 -8.47 -17.57
CA ASN A 293 -3.95 -8.49 -17.80
C ASN A 293 -4.28 -8.50 -19.30
N VAL A 294 -3.57 -7.70 -20.11
CA VAL A 294 -3.72 -7.71 -21.57
C VAL A 294 -3.29 -9.06 -22.16
N MET A 295 -2.19 -9.64 -21.66
CA MET A 295 -1.71 -10.96 -22.07
C MET A 295 -2.64 -12.11 -21.64
N GLY A 296 -3.50 -11.90 -20.64
CA GLY A 296 -4.43 -12.90 -20.12
C GLY A 296 -5.74 -13.03 -20.89
N ASN A 297 -6.16 -11.99 -21.61
CA ASN A 297 -7.49 -11.90 -22.24
C ASN A 297 -7.69 -12.79 -23.49
N GLU A 298 -6.69 -13.52 -23.97
CA GLU A 298 -6.82 -14.37 -25.17
C GLU A 298 -7.36 -15.80 -24.90
N ILE A 299 -7.49 -16.24 -23.64
CA ILE A 299 -8.03 -17.60 -23.38
C ILE A 299 -9.57 -17.66 -23.55
N VAL A 300 -10.27 -16.52 -23.69
CA VAL A 300 -11.75 -16.48 -23.72
C VAL A 300 -12.32 -16.04 -25.08
N SER A 301 -11.51 -15.68 -26.07
CA SER A 301 -12.02 -15.09 -27.32
C SER A 301 -12.12 -16.03 -28.52
N ASN A 302 -12.18 -17.35 -28.32
CA ASN A 302 -12.50 -18.30 -29.39
C ASN A 302 -13.26 -19.55 -28.91
N SER A 303 -14.50 -19.37 -28.44
CA SER A 303 -15.56 -20.38 -28.59
C SER A 303 -16.92 -19.78 -28.26
N LYS A 304 -17.71 -19.52 -29.31
CA LYS A 304 -19.17 -19.43 -29.18
C LYS A 304 -19.72 -20.85 -29.00
N THR A 305 -20.04 -21.25 -27.78
CA THR A 305 -21.08 -22.24 -27.46
C THR A 305 -21.37 -22.21 -25.95
N PRO A 306 -22.63 -22.09 -25.52
CA PRO A 306 -23.01 -22.27 -24.13
C PRO A 306 -23.18 -23.77 -23.86
N ILE A 307 -22.32 -24.35 -23.02
CA ILE A 307 -22.58 -25.70 -22.49
C ILE A 307 -23.16 -25.54 -21.09
N VAL A 308 -24.47 -25.75 -21.05
CA VAL A 308 -25.23 -26.17 -19.89
C VAL A 308 -24.69 -27.52 -19.44
N THR A 309 -24.34 -27.69 -18.16
CA THR A 309 -24.53 -28.97 -17.49
C THR A 309 -24.91 -28.75 -16.03
N THR A 310 -26.20 -28.96 -15.81
CA THR A 310 -26.93 -29.27 -14.58
C THR A 310 -26.22 -30.24 -13.64
N ILE A 311 -26.31 -29.97 -12.33
CA ILE A 311 -26.62 -31.01 -11.32
C ILE A 311 -27.75 -30.47 -10.45
N ALA A 312 -28.84 -31.24 -10.42
CA ALA A 312 -30.11 -30.98 -9.78
C ALA A 312 -30.11 -31.35 -8.28
N ASN A 313 -31.02 -30.71 -7.55
CA ASN A 313 -31.81 -31.16 -6.39
C ASN A 313 -32.35 -29.85 -5.75
N GLY A 314 -33.62 -29.46 -5.78
CA GLY A 314 -34.87 -30.22 -5.75
C GLY A 314 -35.56 -29.91 -4.41
N LEU A 315 -36.44 -28.90 -4.36
CA LEU A 315 -37.79 -28.94 -3.76
C LEU A 315 -38.43 -27.52 -3.64
N ASN A 316 -39.50 -27.34 -4.43
CA ASN A 316 -40.79 -26.69 -4.11
C ASN A 316 -40.85 -25.27 -3.50
N SER A 317 -41.19 -24.30 -4.36
CA SER A 317 -42.15 -23.22 -4.05
C SER A 317 -43.37 -23.36 -4.97
N PRO A 318 -44.60 -23.09 -4.50
CA PRO A 318 -45.70 -22.73 -5.38
C PRO A 318 -45.89 -21.21 -5.44
N ASN A 319 -45.82 -20.72 -6.68
CA ASN A 319 -46.65 -19.71 -7.33
C ASN A 319 -47.03 -18.40 -6.64
N GLY A 320 -46.76 -17.30 -7.36
CA GLY A 320 -47.49 -16.04 -7.19
C GLY A 320 -46.99 -14.87 -8.04
N SER A 321 -47.45 -14.82 -9.30
CA SER A 321 -47.86 -13.59 -10.03
C SER A 321 -46.83 -12.73 -10.80
N ASN A 322 -47.00 -12.84 -12.13
CA ASN A 322 -46.74 -11.95 -13.26
C ASN A 322 -46.49 -10.43 -13.11
N SER A 323 -45.80 -9.96 -14.17
CA SER A 323 -45.85 -8.65 -14.86
C SER A 323 -44.71 -7.70 -14.47
N SER A 324 -44.13 -6.86 -15.34
CA SER A 324 -44.35 -6.52 -16.74
C SER A 324 -43.02 -5.93 -17.26
N TYR A 325 -42.77 -6.05 -18.57
CA TYR A 325 -41.67 -5.37 -19.25
C TYR A 325 -41.72 -3.85 -19.01
N SER A 326 -40.61 -3.29 -18.52
CA SER A 326 -40.30 -1.86 -18.68
C SER A 326 -38.79 -1.72 -18.78
N ASP A 327 -38.34 -1.50 -20.00
CA ASP A 327 -36.96 -1.21 -20.38
C ASP A 327 -36.65 0.23 -19.93
N GLY A 328 -35.90 0.36 -18.84
CA GLY A 328 -35.54 1.63 -18.23
C GLY A 328 -34.04 1.71 -18.04
N TYR A 329 -33.36 2.34 -19.01
CA TYR A 329 -32.01 2.89 -18.81
C TYR A 329 -32.01 3.73 -17.54
N HIS A 330 -31.26 3.34 -16.50
CA HIS A 330 -30.59 4.18 -15.49
C HIS A 330 -29.95 3.29 -14.44
N SER A 331 -28.64 3.39 -14.23
CA SER A 331 -27.97 3.46 -12.91
C SER A 331 -26.48 3.14 -13.05
N ASP A 332 -25.63 4.17 -13.06
CA ASP A 332 -24.21 4.05 -12.69
C ASP A 332 -23.66 5.38 -12.13
N ASP A 333 -24.51 6.21 -11.50
CA ASP A 333 -24.10 7.51 -10.89
C ASP A 333 -24.25 7.58 -9.37
N SER A 334 -24.79 6.54 -8.72
CA SER A 334 -25.05 6.55 -7.26
C SER A 334 -23.78 6.49 -6.39
N THR A 335 -22.63 6.06 -6.93
CA THR A 335 -21.40 5.93 -6.12
C THR A 335 -20.65 7.25 -5.90
N ASN A 336 -20.82 8.25 -6.77
CA ASN A 336 -20.18 9.57 -6.60
C ASN A 336 -20.99 10.48 -5.67
N GLU A 337 -22.32 10.38 -5.68
CA GLU A 337 -23.19 11.17 -4.78
C GLU A 337 -23.02 10.76 -3.31
N ASP A 338 -22.86 9.46 -3.02
CA ASP A 338 -22.71 8.95 -1.65
C ASP A 338 -21.40 9.38 -0.97
N ILE A 339 -20.29 9.44 -1.73
CA ILE A 339 -18.99 9.91 -1.20
C ILE A 339 -19.07 11.41 -0.87
N GLY A 340 -19.67 12.20 -1.75
CA GLY A 340 -19.88 13.63 -1.54
C GLY A 340 -20.78 13.92 -0.33
N SER A 341 -21.85 13.15 -0.16
CA SER A 341 -22.81 13.28 0.96
C SER A 341 -22.15 13.00 2.31
N MET A 342 -21.38 11.92 2.45
CA MET A 342 -20.71 11.57 3.71
C MET A 342 -19.64 12.61 4.11
N VAL A 343 -18.80 13.03 3.16
CA VAL A 343 -17.77 14.06 3.41
C VAL A 343 -18.42 15.40 3.78
N THR A 344 -19.59 15.71 3.22
CA THR A 344 -20.37 16.91 3.57
C THR A 344 -20.91 16.83 5.00
N GLN A 345 -21.43 15.68 5.44
CA GLN A 345 -21.86 15.48 6.83
C GLN A 345 -20.68 15.59 7.81
N TYR A 346 -19.51 15.07 7.46
CA TYR A 346 -18.29 15.25 8.26
C TYR A 346 -17.87 16.72 8.38
N ARG A 347 -18.02 17.47 7.29
CA ARG A 347 -17.76 18.90 7.26
C ARG A 347 -18.75 19.69 8.11
N SER A 348 -20.06 19.40 8.00
CA SER A 348 -21.11 20.03 8.81
C SER A 348 -20.87 19.76 10.30
N LEU A 349 -20.48 18.54 10.69
CA LEU A 349 -20.13 18.22 12.07
C LEU A 349 -19.00 19.12 12.62
N TYR A 350 -18.01 19.47 11.79
CA TYR A 350 -16.93 20.40 12.16
C TYR A 350 -17.36 21.87 12.17
N LEU A 351 -18.08 22.33 11.14
CA LEU A 351 -18.40 23.75 10.98
C LEU A 351 -19.55 24.21 11.89
N GLU A 352 -20.56 23.36 12.07
CA GLU A 352 -21.82 23.70 12.75
C GLU A 352 -21.81 23.07 14.16
N ASN A 353 -21.98 21.75 14.26
CA ASN A 353 -22.18 21.10 15.57
C ASN A 353 -21.03 21.33 16.56
N ARG A 354 -19.78 21.26 16.10
CA ARG A 354 -18.61 21.53 16.93
C ARG A 354 -18.60 23.00 17.38
N SER A 355 -18.95 23.94 16.52
CA SER A 355 -19.00 25.37 16.84
C SER A 355 -20.09 25.68 17.87
N ASP A 356 -21.30 25.15 17.69
CA ASP A 356 -22.42 25.31 18.63
C ASP A 356 -22.08 24.72 20.02
N THR A 357 -21.41 23.57 20.02
CA THR A 357 -20.95 22.94 21.27
C THR A 357 -19.84 23.74 21.91
N LEU A 358 -18.92 24.30 21.13
CA LEU A 358 -17.85 25.15 21.64
C LEU A 358 -18.40 26.42 22.29
N GLU A 359 -19.40 27.07 21.69
CA GLU A 359 -20.12 28.22 22.27
C GLU A 359 -20.80 27.84 23.60
N SER A 360 -21.44 26.67 23.64
CA SER A 360 -22.04 26.15 24.87
C SER A 360 -20.98 25.94 25.97
N LEU A 361 -19.80 25.40 25.63
CA LEU A 361 -18.68 25.25 26.57
C LEU A 361 -18.02 26.60 26.93
N ASP A 362 -18.10 27.62 26.07
CA ASP A 362 -17.64 28.98 26.33
C ASP A 362 -18.52 29.73 27.32
N SER A 363 -19.83 29.45 27.34
CA SER A 363 -20.75 30.02 28.33
C SER A 363 -20.56 29.47 29.76
N MET A 364 -19.84 28.35 29.93
CA MET A 364 -19.62 27.73 31.24
C MET A 364 -18.55 28.47 32.06
N PRO A 365 -18.87 28.93 33.29
CA PRO A 365 -17.93 29.70 34.12
C PRO A 365 -16.63 28.94 34.41
N GLN A 366 -16.73 27.64 34.68
CA GLN A 366 -15.59 26.77 35.04
C GLN A 366 -14.60 26.56 33.88
N LEU A 367 -15.04 26.75 32.64
CA LEU A 367 -14.23 26.52 31.44
C LEU A 367 -13.82 27.82 30.74
N LYS A 368 -14.25 28.99 31.22
CA LYS A 368 -14.11 30.28 30.52
C LYS A 368 -12.68 30.59 30.06
N HIS A 369 -11.67 30.22 30.84
CA HIS A 369 -10.26 30.52 30.55
C HIS A 369 -9.48 29.38 29.87
N VAL A 370 -10.12 28.24 29.60
CA VAL A 370 -9.43 27.02 29.13
C VAL A 370 -9.80 26.66 27.69
N HIS A 371 -9.68 27.61 26.76
CA HIS A 371 -10.08 27.43 25.36
C HIS A 371 -9.37 26.25 24.66
N ASN A 372 -8.09 26.03 24.97
CA ASN A 372 -7.33 24.90 24.42
C ASN A 372 -7.87 23.55 24.88
N LEU A 373 -8.42 23.47 26.10
CA LEU A 373 -9.01 22.22 26.62
C LEU A 373 -10.33 21.91 25.90
N LYS A 374 -11.18 22.92 25.64
CA LYS A 374 -12.44 22.75 24.92
C LYS A 374 -12.22 22.15 23.53
N ALA A 375 -11.26 22.70 22.79
CA ALA A 375 -10.89 22.16 21.48
C ALA A 375 -10.40 20.70 21.57
N LYS A 376 -9.60 20.38 22.60
CA LYS A 376 -9.12 19.00 22.84
C LYS A 376 -10.25 18.04 23.23
N ILE A 377 -11.24 18.48 24.00
CA ILE A 377 -12.44 17.69 24.34
C ILE A 377 -13.18 17.29 23.06
N LEU A 378 -13.53 18.28 22.24
CA LEU A 378 -14.31 18.05 21.02
C LEU A 378 -13.53 17.19 20.00
N PHE A 379 -12.22 17.39 19.89
CA PHE A 379 -11.33 16.55 19.10
C PHE A 379 -11.27 15.10 19.63
N SER A 380 -11.15 14.93 20.95
CA SER A 380 -11.10 13.60 21.56
C SER A 380 -12.39 12.83 21.35
N ILE A 381 -13.55 13.50 21.46
CA ILE A 381 -14.86 12.88 21.23
C ILE A 381 -14.96 12.26 19.84
N ILE A 382 -14.60 13.00 18.77
CA ILE A 382 -14.70 12.46 17.41
C ILE A 382 -13.72 11.29 17.20
N VAL A 383 -12.50 11.37 17.74
CA VAL A 383 -11.51 10.27 17.66
C VAL A 383 -11.98 9.03 18.41
N LEU A 384 -12.52 9.20 19.63
CA LEU A 384 -13.05 8.11 20.44
C LEU A 384 -14.25 7.44 19.78
N SER A 385 -15.16 8.23 19.20
CA SER A 385 -16.33 7.72 18.46
C SER A 385 -15.92 6.82 17.30
N PHE A 386 -14.99 7.27 16.44
CA PHE A 386 -14.47 6.43 15.35
C PHE A 386 -13.80 5.14 15.85
N ARG A 387 -12.96 5.25 16.88
CA ARG A 387 -12.27 4.10 17.46
C ARG A 387 -13.24 3.05 17.99
N LEU A 388 -14.27 3.48 18.74
CA LEU A 388 -15.26 2.58 19.32
C LEU A 388 -16.22 2.00 18.28
N CYS A 389 -16.65 2.78 17.28
CA CYS A 389 -17.46 2.28 16.17
C CYS A 389 -16.71 1.24 15.33
N HIS A 390 -15.43 1.48 15.01
CA HIS A 390 -14.59 0.49 14.33
C HIS A 390 -14.42 -0.78 15.17
N GLY A 391 -14.13 -0.63 16.46
CA GLY A 391 -14.05 -1.76 17.39
C GLY A 391 -15.37 -2.53 17.48
N MET A 392 -16.52 -1.85 17.47
CA MET A 392 -17.85 -2.48 17.49
C MET A 392 -18.12 -3.30 16.23
N ARG A 393 -17.82 -2.74 15.04
CA ARG A 393 -17.99 -3.43 13.77
C ARG A 393 -17.21 -4.75 13.75
N GLU A 394 -15.92 -4.71 14.10
CA GLU A 394 -15.09 -5.91 14.13
C GLU A 394 -15.52 -6.88 15.24
N ARG A 395 -15.96 -6.38 16.40
CA ARG A 395 -16.51 -7.21 17.47
C ARG A 395 -17.74 -7.99 17.01
N LYS A 396 -18.66 -7.37 16.27
CA LYS A 396 -19.86 -8.05 15.75
C LYS A 396 -19.52 -9.15 14.76
N VAL A 397 -18.53 -8.94 13.90
CA VAL A 397 -18.01 -9.99 13.02
C VAL A 397 -17.45 -11.16 13.84
N LEU A 398 -16.63 -10.88 14.85
CA LEU A 398 -16.06 -11.90 15.73
C LEU A 398 -17.11 -12.64 16.58
N GLU A 399 -18.15 -11.94 17.05
CA GLU A 399 -19.27 -12.54 17.78
C GLU A 399 -20.00 -13.57 16.92
N VAL A 400 -20.35 -13.23 15.67
CA VAL A 400 -20.99 -14.16 14.74
C VAL A 400 -20.10 -15.37 14.46
N ARG A 401 -18.79 -15.16 14.24
CA ARG A 401 -17.83 -16.26 14.08
C ARG A 401 -17.84 -17.20 15.30
N ARG A 402 -17.82 -16.65 16.52
CA ARG A 402 -17.87 -17.44 17.75
C ARG A 402 -19.17 -18.22 17.89
N THR A 403 -20.31 -17.58 17.62
CA THR A 403 -21.63 -18.23 17.70
C THR A 403 -21.76 -19.40 16.72
N LEU A 404 -21.15 -19.29 15.54
CA LEU A 404 -21.13 -20.35 14.53
C LEU A 404 -19.95 -21.32 14.67
N TYR A 405 -19.19 -21.25 15.79
CA TYR A 405 -18.00 -22.06 16.06
C TYR A 405 -16.96 -22.04 14.92
N CYS A 406 -16.87 -20.91 14.21
CA CYS A 406 -15.85 -20.69 13.20
C CYS A 406 -14.49 -20.41 13.88
N PRO A 407 -13.39 -21.03 13.42
CA PRO A 407 -12.06 -20.71 13.95
C PRO A 407 -11.74 -19.23 13.74
N LEU A 408 -11.29 -18.55 14.80
CA LEU A 408 -11.06 -17.09 14.78
C LEU A 408 -9.95 -16.69 13.79
N ASP A 409 -8.97 -17.57 13.58
CA ASP A 409 -7.86 -17.37 12.65
C ASP A 409 -8.14 -17.96 11.25
N SER A 410 -9.36 -18.43 11.00
CA SER A 410 -9.74 -18.95 9.68
C SER A 410 -9.74 -17.83 8.65
N THR A 411 -8.97 -18.04 7.58
CA THR A 411 -8.94 -17.20 6.38
C THR A 411 -9.53 -17.93 5.16
N ASN A 412 -10.34 -18.97 5.38
CA ASN A 412 -10.97 -19.68 4.27
C ASN A 412 -12.08 -18.80 3.63
N GLU A 413 -12.39 -19.08 2.36
CA GLU A 413 -13.38 -18.28 1.59
C GLU A 413 -14.78 -18.29 2.22
N ILE A 414 -15.16 -19.37 2.90
CA ILE A 414 -16.46 -19.50 3.56
C ILE A 414 -16.56 -18.53 4.75
N THR A 415 -15.55 -18.49 5.61
CA THR A 415 -15.49 -17.55 6.73
C THR A 415 -15.38 -16.10 6.23
N LEU A 416 -14.63 -15.84 5.15
CA LEU A 416 -14.56 -14.51 4.54
C LEU A 416 -15.89 -14.08 3.88
N ALA A 417 -16.64 -15.02 3.29
CA ALA A 417 -17.98 -14.75 2.79
C ALA A 417 -18.95 -14.43 3.94
N LEU A 418 -18.88 -15.16 5.05
CA LEU A 418 -19.64 -14.86 6.26
C LEU A 418 -19.34 -13.46 6.81
N ASP A 419 -18.07 -13.08 6.94
CA ASP A 419 -17.68 -11.74 7.41
C ASP A 419 -18.23 -10.64 6.51
N ARG A 420 -18.19 -10.84 5.19
CA ARG A 420 -18.78 -9.92 4.22
C ARG A 420 -20.29 -9.78 4.41
N SER A 421 -20.99 -10.89 4.61
CA SER A 421 -22.44 -10.88 4.88
C SER A 421 -22.79 -10.15 6.18
N VAL A 422 -22.03 -10.36 7.25
CA VAL A 422 -22.23 -9.64 8.52
C VAL A 422 -22.00 -8.14 8.32
N ARG A 423 -20.91 -7.74 7.67
CA ARG A 423 -20.62 -6.33 7.37
C ARG A 423 -21.67 -5.71 6.47
N ASN A 424 -22.22 -6.46 5.51
CA ASN A 424 -23.32 -5.99 4.67
C ASN A 424 -24.61 -5.78 5.49
N TYR A 425 -24.94 -6.70 6.40
CA TYR A 425 -26.08 -6.51 7.31
C TYR A 425 -25.91 -5.26 8.19
N LEU A 426 -24.69 -5.01 8.71
CA LEU A 426 -24.40 -3.79 9.47
C LEU A 426 -24.52 -2.52 8.62
N HIS A 427 -24.21 -2.60 7.32
CA HIS A 427 -24.42 -1.50 6.37
C HIS A 427 -25.91 -1.22 6.15
N GLU A 428 -26.72 -2.25 5.89
CA GLU A 428 -28.17 -2.11 5.68
C GLU A 428 -28.92 -1.64 6.94
N THR A 429 -28.35 -1.86 8.13
CA THR A 429 -28.93 -1.48 9.43
C THR A 429 -28.29 -0.23 10.05
N ILE A 430 -27.56 0.57 9.26
CA ILE A 430 -26.85 1.76 9.75
C ILE A 430 -27.74 2.72 10.55
N GLU A 431 -28.98 2.97 10.11
CA GLU A 431 -29.89 3.93 10.76
C GLU A 431 -30.63 3.35 11.97
N THR A 432 -30.77 2.03 12.05
CA THR A 432 -31.56 1.34 13.09
C THR A 432 -30.72 0.68 14.17
N PHE A 433 -29.40 0.54 13.95
CA PHE A 433 -28.49 -0.08 14.91
C PHE A 433 -28.44 0.72 16.24
N PRO A 434 -28.56 0.05 17.40
CA PRO A 434 -28.57 0.74 18.69
C PRO A 434 -27.15 1.20 19.09
N LEU A 435 -26.95 2.52 19.17
CA LEU A 435 -25.65 3.13 19.47
C LEU A 435 -25.48 3.64 20.91
N GLY A 436 -26.52 3.54 21.75
CA GLY A 436 -26.52 4.14 23.09
C GLY A 436 -25.40 3.65 24.02
N GLU A 437 -24.96 2.40 23.89
CA GLU A 437 -23.81 1.90 24.66
C GLU A 437 -22.49 2.57 24.26
N ILE A 438 -22.30 2.83 22.95
CA ILE A 438 -21.10 3.50 22.45
C ILE A 438 -21.12 4.96 22.89
N GLU A 439 -22.26 5.65 22.74
CA GLU A 439 -22.44 7.04 23.19
C GLU A 439 -22.09 7.20 24.67
N ARG A 440 -22.65 6.33 25.53
CA ARG A 440 -22.34 6.33 26.97
C ARG A 440 -20.87 6.03 27.25
N THR A 441 -20.25 5.13 26.49
CA THR A 441 -18.83 4.80 26.66
C THR A 441 -17.91 5.97 26.28
N VAL A 442 -18.19 6.67 25.17
CA VAL A 442 -17.46 7.87 24.77
C VAL A 442 -17.58 8.94 25.87
N PHE A 443 -18.80 9.19 26.33
CA PHE A 443 -19.07 10.21 27.34
C PHE A 443 -18.36 9.91 28.66
N ASN A 444 -18.46 8.67 29.15
CA ASN A 444 -17.79 8.23 30.38
C ASN A 444 -16.25 8.30 30.29
N GLN A 445 -15.67 8.00 29.12
CA GLN A 445 -14.22 8.13 28.92
C GLN A 445 -13.77 9.60 28.98
N VAL A 446 -14.56 10.52 28.44
CA VAL A 446 -14.26 11.96 28.53
C VAL A 446 -14.37 12.44 29.98
N LEU A 447 -15.46 12.10 30.67
CA LEU A 447 -15.68 12.51 32.07
C LEU A 447 -14.65 11.93 33.04
N SER A 448 -14.29 10.65 32.90
CA SER A 448 -13.26 10.03 33.75
C SER A 448 -11.88 10.67 33.55
N THR A 449 -11.57 11.10 32.33
CA THR A 449 -10.32 11.83 32.04
C THR A 449 -10.35 13.25 32.60
N LEU A 450 -11.53 13.88 32.66
CA LEU A 450 -11.74 15.28 33.07
C LEU A 450 -12.58 15.39 34.34
N HIS A 451 -12.25 14.56 35.34
CA HIS A 451 -12.97 14.49 36.61
C HIS A 451 -13.01 15.82 37.39
N GLU A 452 -12.08 16.74 37.11
CA GLU A 452 -12.03 18.09 37.67
C GLU A 452 -13.14 19.02 37.14
N TYR A 453 -13.87 18.63 36.10
CA TYR A 453 -14.90 19.43 35.44
C TYR A 453 -16.27 18.74 35.42
N PRO A 454 -16.96 18.62 36.58
CA PRO A 454 -18.27 17.98 36.66
C PRO A 454 -19.35 18.72 35.86
N CYS A 455 -19.14 20.00 35.52
CA CYS A 455 -20.07 20.75 34.66
C CYS A 455 -20.27 20.12 33.26
N LEU A 456 -19.32 19.29 32.81
CA LEU A 456 -19.42 18.59 31.53
C LEU A 456 -20.55 17.55 31.51
N ASP A 457 -20.84 16.92 32.66
CA ASP A 457 -21.90 15.91 32.79
C ASP A 457 -23.29 16.53 32.60
N SER A 458 -23.45 17.78 33.02
CA SER A 458 -24.69 18.55 32.90
C SER A 458 -24.80 19.35 31.59
N CYS A 459 -23.96 19.08 30.58
CA CYS A 459 -23.94 19.82 29.32
C CYS A 459 -24.76 19.11 28.21
N PRO A 460 -25.99 19.58 27.86
CA PRO A 460 -26.80 18.93 26.84
C PRO A 460 -26.14 18.98 25.46
N SER A 461 -25.52 20.12 25.11
CA SER A 461 -24.82 20.30 23.83
C SER A 461 -23.68 19.29 23.65
N LEU A 462 -22.95 18.98 24.72
CA LEU A 462 -21.89 17.97 24.68
C LEU A 462 -22.45 16.56 24.46
N THR A 463 -23.55 16.21 25.13
CA THR A 463 -24.24 14.93 24.95
C THR A 463 -24.76 14.78 23.53
N HIS A 464 -25.40 15.82 22.97
CA HIS A 464 -25.83 15.84 21.58
C HIS A 464 -24.66 15.71 20.61
N TYR A 465 -23.55 16.40 20.88
CA TYR A 465 -22.34 16.32 20.07
C TYR A 465 -21.74 14.92 20.07
N VAL A 466 -21.69 14.25 21.23
CA VAL A 466 -21.28 12.83 21.31
C VAL A 466 -22.18 11.95 20.46
N SER A 467 -23.51 12.09 20.57
CA SER A 467 -24.44 11.31 19.76
C SER A 467 -24.23 11.53 18.26
N ASN A 468 -24.09 12.78 17.82
CA ASN A 468 -23.83 13.13 16.42
C ASN A 468 -22.51 12.53 15.93
N CYS A 469 -21.44 12.61 16.73
CA CYS A 469 -20.14 12.01 16.39
C CYS A 469 -20.23 10.49 16.26
N VAL A 470 -20.90 9.81 17.20
CA VAL A 470 -21.04 8.35 17.20
C VAL A 470 -21.89 7.87 16.03
N ARG A 471 -23.03 8.53 15.78
CA ARG A 471 -23.92 8.21 14.65
C ARG A 471 -23.19 8.37 13.32
N LEU A 472 -22.48 9.49 13.14
CA LEU A 472 -21.72 9.72 11.92
C LEU A 472 -20.56 8.71 11.76
N ALA A 473 -19.81 8.45 12.82
CA ALA A 473 -18.74 7.46 12.82
C ALA A 473 -19.27 6.06 12.45
N TRP A 474 -20.41 5.66 13.00
CA TRP A 474 -21.06 4.38 12.67
C TRP A 474 -21.48 4.30 11.20
N LYS A 475 -22.11 5.37 10.68
CA LYS A 475 -22.47 5.49 9.26
C LYS A 475 -21.26 5.32 8.36
N MET A 476 -20.15 6.00 8.68
CA MET A 476 -18.94 6.03 7.88
C MET A 476 -18.12 4.73 7.93
N VAL A 477 -18.01 4.10 9.09
CA VAL A 477 -17.26 2.85 9.27
C VAL A 477 -17.97 1.65 8.62
N ASN A 478 -19.30 1.71 8.47
CA ASN A 478 -20.07 0.65 7.83
C ASN A 478 -20.34 0.86 6.33
N GLN A 479 -19.75 1.88 5.70
CA GLN A 479 -19.81 2.00 4.24
C GLN A 479 -19.14 0.82 3.54
N LYS A 480 -19.56 0.52 2.30
CA LYS A 480 -18.95 -0.54 1.46
C LYS A 480 -17.43 -0.40 1.39
N VAL A 481 -16.96 0.84 1.29
CA VAL A 481 -15.57 1.23 1.51
C VAL A 481 -15.51 2.06 2.79
N PRO A 482 -14.99 1.50 3.90
CA PRO A 482 -15.05 2.16 5.20
C PRO A 482 -14.13 3.38 5.26
N TYR A 483 -14.58 4.42 5.95
CA TYR A 483 -13.74 5.57 6.27
C TYR A 483 -13.03 5.36 7.61
N TYR A 484 -11.86 5.98 7.75
CA TYR A 484 -11.09 6.00 8.98
C TYR A 484 -10.46 7.38 9.20
N LEU A 485 -10.10 7.68 10.45
CA LEU A 485 -9.35 8.88 10.77
C LEU A 485 -7.86 8.63 10.57
N ASP A 486 -7.12 9.61 10.05
CA ASP A 486 -5.66 9.57 10.09
C ASP A 486 -5.21 9.51 11.56
N THR A 487 -4.25 8.63 11.86
CA THR A 487 -3.74 8.40 13.22
C THR A 487 -2.43 9.14 13.49
N ASP A 488 -1.86 9.77 12.47
CA ASP A 488 -0.64 10.57 12.55
C ASP A 488 -0.94 11.99 13.08
N PHE A 489 -1.09 12.12 14.40
CA PHE A 489 -1.26 13.41 15.08
C PHE A 489 0.06 14.04 15.54
N ASN A 490 1.17 13.72 14.87
CA ASN A 490 2.48 14.25 15.24
C ASN A 490 2.56 15.75 14.97
N LEU A 491 2.98 16.50 15.99
CA LEU A 491 3.27 17.93 15.87
C LEU A 491 4.54 18.10 15.04
N GLY A 492 4.36 18.49 13.79
CA GLY A 492 5.45 18.66 12.81
C GLY A 492 5.10 19.74 11.81
N PHE A 493 5.66 19.65 10.60
CA PHE A 493 5.37 20.63 9.55
C PHE A 493 4.04 20.34 8.85
N LEU A 494 3.36 21.41 8.43
CA LEU A 494 2.13 21.36 7.65
C LEU A 494 2.36 20.60 6.33
N ARG A 495 1.54 19.58 6.09
CA ARG A 495 1.54 18.79 4.85
C ARG A 495 0.33 19.22 4.01
N PRO A 496 0.50 19.97 2.91
CA PRO A 496 -0.62 20.52 2.13
C PRO A 496 -1.60 19.47 1.60
N GLU A 497 -1.14 18.23 1.42
CA GLU A 497 -1.94 17.10 0.96
C GLU A 497 -2.91 16.58 2.03
N LYS A 498 -2.62 16.79 3.31
CA LYS A 498 -3.37 16.23 4.44
C LYS A 498 -3.93 17.28 5.40
N HIS A 499 -3.41 18.50 5.39
CA HIS A 499 -3.73 19.53 6.38
C HIS A 499 -4.22 20.81 5.72
N ASP A 500 -5.28 21.39 6.29
CA ASP A 500 -5.74 22.75 6.04
C ASP A 500 -5.55 23.60 7.31
N ARG A 501 -5.21 24.87 7.13
CA ARG A 501 -5.00 25.81 8.25
C ARG A 501 -6.32 26.29 8.80
N HIS A 502 -6.42 26.35 10.12
CA HIS A 502 -7.48 27.09 10.79
C HIS A 502 -7.37 28.59 10.48
N LEU A 503 -8.50 29.29 10.41
CA LEU A 503 -8.59 30.70 10.01
C LEU A 503 -7.72 31.64 10.87
N GLN A 504 -7.53 31.31 12.14
CA GLN A 504 -6.76 32.11 13.10
C GLN A 504 -5.27 31.71 13.19
N SER A 505 -4.80 30.81 12.32
CA SER A 505 -3.42 30.32 12.37
C SER A 505 -2.42 31.33 11.81
N ASP A 506 -1.18 31.28 12.28
CA ASP A 506 -0.12 32.10 11.70
C ASP A 506 0.20 31.62 10.28
N ARG A 507 0.04 32.50 9.30
CA ARG A 507 0.32 32.22 7.87
C ARG A 507 1.82 32.18 7.56
N ARG A 508 2.68 32.64 8.48
CA ARG A 508 4.14 32.68 8.30
C ARG A 508 4.87 31.45 8.86
N SER A 509 4.19 30.64 9.69
CA SER A 509 4.75 29.44 10.33
C SER A 509 4.12 28.19 9.73
N ASP A 510 4.93 27.22 9.33
CA ASP A 510 4.45 25.89 8.88
C ASP A 510 4.41 24.88 10.03
N LEU A 511 4.77 25.27 11.25
CA LEU A 511 4.83 24.38 12.40
C LEU A 511 3.45 24.18 13.02
N ILE A 512 2.97 22.94 13.07
CA ILE A 512 1.68 22.59 13.67
C ILE A 512 1.80 22.67 15.18
N LYS A 513 0.99 23.53 15.81
CA LYS A 513 0.87 23.68 17.26
C LYS A 513 -0.21 22.77 17.83
N ALA A 514 -1.30 22.56 17.09
CA ALA A 514 -2.41 21.72 17.53
C ALA A 514 -3.25 21.20 16.35
N PHE A 515 -3.83 20.00 16.52
CA PHE A 515 -4.88 19.49 15.66
C PHE A 515 -6.24 19.87 16.25
N LEU A 516 -7.08 20.52 15.45
CA LEU A 516 -8.44 20.93 15.81
C LEU A 516 -9.49 19.99 15.24
N TRP A 517 -9.17 19.34 14.12
CA TRP A 517 -10.03 18.33 13.48
C TRP A 517 -9.18 17.28 12.77
N PRO A 518 -9.53 15.98 12.89
CA PRO A 518 -8.75 14.92 12.25
C PRO A 518 -8.99 14.87 10.73
N ALA A 519 -8.01 14.34 9.98
CA ALA A 519 -8.19 14.05 8.57
C ALA A 519 -9.06 12.80 8.40
N LEU A 520 -9.97 12.83 7.45
CA LEU A 520 -10.77 11.68 7.03
C LEU A 520 -10.09 11.01 5.83
N MET A 521 -9.96 9.69 5.93
CA MET A 521 -9.27 8.85 4.97
C MET A 521 -10.22 7.77 4.44
N GLN A 522 -10.10 7.47 3.16
CA GLN A 522 -10.79 6.36 2.50
C GLN A 522 -9.86 5.76 1.44
N ASN A 523 -9.70 4.43 1.41
CA ASN A 523 -8.77 3.77 0.48
C ASN A 523 -7.35 4.38 0.43
N ASN A 524 -6.80 4.77 1.59
CA ASN A 524 -5.49 5.43 1.72
C ASN A 524 -5.37 6.79 1.01
N ARG A 525 -6.51 7.41 0.67
CA ARG A 525 -6.60 8.78 0.17
C ARG A 525 -7.23 9.69 1.22
N CYS A 526 -6.71 10.90 1.34
CA CYS A 526 -7.31 11.93 2.17
C CYS A 526 -8.53 12.51 1.44
N VAL A 527 -9.72 12.31 2.01
CA VAL A 527 -11.00 12.81 1.47
C VAL A 527 -11.47 14.07 2.20
N PHE A 528 -11.00 14.28 3.43
CA PHE A 528 -11.14 15.52 4.17
C PHE A 528 -9.83 15.80 4.91
N LYS A 529 -9.24 16.98 4.71
CA LYS A 529 -7.97 17.34 5.34
C LYS A 529 -8.15 17.65 6.82
N ALA A 530 -7.16 17.30 7.63
CA ALA A 530 -7.12 17.68 9.04
C ALA A 530 -7.06 19.21 9.16
N ILE A 531 -7.69 19.76 10.18
CA ILE A 531 -7.66 21.19 10.44
C ILE A 531 -6.67 21.45 11.57
N VAL A 532 -5.65 22.23 11.28
CA VAL A 532 -4.51 22.45 12.18
C VAL A 532 -4.33 23.93 12.49
N ALA A 533 -3.85 24.22 13.71
CA ALA A 533 -3.38 25.54 14.11
C ALA A 533 -1.85 25.60 13.98
N THR A 534 -1.33 26.63 13.29
CA THR A 534 0.12 26.86 13.05
C THR A 534 0.69 28.09 13.72
#